data_AF-A0A0F8V825-F1
#
_entry.id   AF-A0A0F8V825-F1
#
_cell.length_a   1.000
_cell.length_b   1.000
_cell.length_c   1.000
_cell.angle_alpha   90.00
_cell.angle_beta   90.00
_cell.angle_gamma   90.00
#
_symmetry.space_group_name_H-M   'P 1'
#
loop_
_entity.id
_entity.type
_entity.pdbx_description
1 polymer ?
#
loop_
_entity_poly.entity_id
_entity_poly.type
_entity_poly.pdbx_seq_one_letter_code
_entity_poly.pdbx_strand_id
1 'polypeptide(L)'
;MSIAVPAKFVTDFASVPWIFQSVIPSWGRYGKAAVIHDYLYQTHRIIMGPAGRLVIPVSRKEADLIFSKGMGDSGTSVLKIKIMYVAVRVFGYWAWRKRK
;
A
#
# COMPACT_ATOMS: atom_id res chain seq x y z
N MET A 1 13.16 -7.68 -3.51
CA MET A 1 13.06 -6.37 -2.84
C MET A 1 12.37 -6.60 -1.51
N SER A 2 13.02 -6.29 -0.38
CA SER A 2 12.42 -6.43 0.95
C SER A 2 12.10 -5.05 1.51
N ILE A 3 10.86 -4.88 1.99
CA ILE A 3 10.37 -3.66 2.63
C ILE A 3 10.11 -4.01 4.09
N ALA A 4 10.62 -3.19 5.01
CA ALA A 4 10.41 -3.39 6.44
C ALA A 4 9.25 -2.52 6.92
N VAL A 5 8.35 -3.13 7.70
CA VAL A 5 7.31 -2.43 8.46
C VAL A 5 7.57 -2.70 9.95
N PRO A 6 7.63 -1.69 10.82
CA PRO A 6 7.87 -1.90 12.26
C PRO A 6 6.82 -2.81 12.89
N ALA A 7 7.25 -3.67 13.81
CA ALA A 7 6.32 -4.46 14.62
C ALA A 7 5.41 -3.51 15.42
N LYS A 8 4.11 -3.83 15.50
CA LYS A 8 3.02 -3.01 16.10
C LYS A 8 2.51 -1.84 15.24
N PHE A 9 2.84 -1.78 13.95
CA PHE A 9 2.17 -0.83 13.04
C PHE A 9 0.66 -1.09 12.97
N VAL A 10 -0.15 -0.06 13.23
CA VAL A 10 -1.61 -0.13 13.15
C VAL A 10 -2.04 0.19 11.71
N THR A 11 -2.47 -0.85 11.01
CA THR A 11 -3.06 -0.77 9.66
C THR A 11 -4.57 -0.65 9.80
N ASP A 12 -5.16 0.34 9.12
CA ASP A 12 -6.61 0.55 9.08
C ASP A 12 -7.22 0.06 7.76
N PHE A 13 -6.39 -0.43 6.83
CA PHE A 13 -6.73 -0.73 5.44
C PHE A 13 -7.48 0.44 4.75
N ALA A 14 -7.34 1.66 5.29
CA ALA A 14 -8.15 2.81 4.89
C ALA A 14 -7.72 3.37 3.53
N SER A 15 -6.56 2.95 3.04
CA SER A 15 -6.11 3.23 1.68
C SER A 15 -6.98 2.61 0.60
N VAL A 16 -7.63 1.48 0.91
CA VAL A 16 -8.56 0.80 0.01
C VAL A 16 -9.95 1.33 0.33
N PRO A 17 -10.64 2.02 -0.61
CA PRO A 17 -11.97 2.56 -0.33
C PRO A 17 -12.92 1.45 0.12
N TRP A 18 -13.80 1.74 1.08
CA TRP A 18 -14.74 0.79 1.69
C TRP A 18 -15.54 -0.04 0.67
N ILE A 19 -15.92 0.56 -0.46
CA ILE A 19 -16.60 -0.13 -1.59
C ILE A 19 -15.77 -1.30 -2.14
N PHE A 20 -14.45 -1.14 -2.18
CA PHE A 20 -13.54 -2.18 -2.66
C PHE A 20 -13.19 -3.21 -1.58
N GLN A 21 -13.38 -2.89 -0.30
CA GLN A 21 -13.24 -3.87 0.79
C GLN A 21 -14.34 -4.95 0.75
N SER A 22 -15.54 -4.60 0.28
CA SER A 22 -16.65 -5.55 0.08
C SER A 22 -16.49 -6.45 -1.15
N VAL A 23 -15.78 -5.98 -2.18
CA VAL A 23 -15.57 -6.72 -3.45
C VAL A 23 -14.27 -7.51 -3.44
N ILE A 24 -13.27 -7.04 -2.69
CA ILE A 24 -11.96 -7.68 -2.59
C ILE A 24 -11.56 -7.72 -1.11
N PRO A 25 -11.70 -8.88 -0.45
CA PRO A 25 -11.38 -8.97 0.96
C PRO A 25 -9.90 -8.61 1.16
N SER A 26 -9.67 -7.58 1.99
CA SER A 26 -8.35 -7.10 2.43
C SER A 26 -7.54 -8.21 3.13
N TRP A 27 -8.23 -9.22 3.66
CA TRP A 27 -7.68 -10.46 4.18
C TRP A 27 -7.57 -11.51 3.07
N GLY A 28 -6.41 -11.53 2.40
CA GLY A 28 -6.16 -12.46 1.31
C GLY A 28 -4.74 -12.35 0.78
N ARG A 29 -4.54 -12.85 -0.45
CA ARG A 29 -3.22 -12.94 -1.09
C ARG A 29 -2.40 -11.66 -1.01
N TYR A 30 -3.02 -10.49 -1.22
CA TYR A 30 -2.34 -9.20 -1.23
C TYR A 30 -2.40 -8.41 0.09
N GLY A 31 -2.84 -9.02 1.20
CA GLY A 31 -2.93 -8.32 2.50
C GLY A 31 -1.60 -7.72 2.94
N LYS A 32 -0.48 -8.40 2.67
CA LYS A 32 0.88 -7.88 2.90
C LYS A 32 1.16 -6.59 2.12
N ALA A 33 0.70 -6.52 0.87
CA ALA A 33 0.86 -5.33 0.03
C ALA A 33 0.02 -4.17 0.57
N ALA A 34 -1.18 -4.44 1.08
CA ALA A 34 -2.05 -3.43 1.69
C ALA A 34 -1.44 -2.84 2.97
N VAL A 35 -0.84 -3.68 3.84
CA VAL A 35 -0.12 -3.20 5.04
C VAL A 35 1.05 -2.29 4.67
N ILE A 36 1.84 -2.69 3.66
CA ILE A 36 2.94 -1.85 3.16
C ILE A 36 2.39 -0.52 2.63
N HIS A 37 1.31 -0.54 1.85
CA HIS A 37 0.71 0.66 1.30
C HIS A 37 0.23 1.62 2.40
N ASP A 38 -0.48 1.13 3.41
CA ASP A 38 -0.92 1.92 4.57
C ASP A 38 0.28 2.54 5.30
N TYR A 39 1.35 1.77 5.52
CA TYR A 39 2.57 2.28 6.13
C TYR A 39 3.17 3.44 5.33
N LEU A 40 3.24 3.31 4.01
CA LEU A 40 3.75 4.37 3.13
C LEU A 40 2.81 5.60 3.13
N TYR A 41 1.50 5.41 3.18
CA TYR A 41 0.52 6.50 3.24
C TYR A 41 0.52 7.26 4.57
N GLN A 42 0.81 6.57 5.68
CA GLN A 42 0.87 7.22 6.98
C GLN A 42 2.22 7.92 7.20
N THR A 43 3.32 7.26 6.84
CA THR A 43 4.67 7.75 7.18
C THR A 43 5.32 8.55 6.06
N HIS A 44 4.80 8.49 4.83
CA HIS A 44 5.36 9.12 3.64
C HIS A 44 6.82 8.70 3.37
N ARG A 45 7.22 7.54 3.89
CA ARG A 45 8.60 7.05 3.91
C ARG A 45 8.62 5.55 3.72
N ILE A 46 9.65 5.05 3.03
CA ILE A 46 9.93 3.63 2.93
C ILE A 46 11.20 3.30 3.69
N ILE A 47 11.16 2.17 4.39
CA ILE A 47 12.33 1.59 5.04
C ILE A 47 12.83 0.41 4.19
N MET A 48 14.09 0.51 3.75
CA MET A 48 14.74 -0.52 2.94
C MET A 48 16.24 -0.67 3.28
N GLY A 49 16.92 -1.59 2.60
CA GLY A 49 18.36 -1.85 2.79
C GLY A 49 18.69 -2.80 3.96
N PRO A 50 19.99 -3.14 4.14
CA PRO A 50 20.43 -4.04 5.20
C PRO A 50 19.99 -3.50 6.57
N ALA A 51 19.26 -4.32 7.33
CA ALA A 51 18.71 -3.97 8.65
C ALA A 51 17.71 -2.80 8.68
N GLY A 52 17.12 -2.38 7.56
CA GLY A 52 16.10 -1.32 7.55
C GLY A 52 16.61 0.06 7.94
N ARG A 53 17.86 0.38 7.59
CA ARG A 53 18.48 1.69 7.90
C ARG A 53 18.25 2.76 6.85
N LEU A 54 17.82 2.41 5.65
CA LEU A 54 17.60 3.38 4.58
C LEU A 54 16.16 3.86 4.61
N VAL A 55 15.97 5.12 4.98
CA VAL A 55 14.67 5.79 5.01
C VAL A 55 14.61 6.80 3.88
N ILE A 56 13.75 6.55 2.89
CA ILE A 56 13.62 7.41 1.70
C ILE A 56 12.21 8.01 1.70
N PRO A 57 12.05 9.32 1.42
CA PRO A 57 10.73 9.90 1.20
C PRO A 57 10.05 9.23 0.01
N VAL A 58 8.78 8.88 0.18
CA VAL A 58 7.97 8.24 -0.85
C VAL A 58 6.91 9.22 -1.32
N SER A 59 6.81 9.37 -2.63
CA SER A 59 5.68 10.04 -3.26
C SER A 59 4.46 9.12 -3.29
N ARG A 60 3.28 9.71 -3.32
CA ARG A 60 2.03 8.97 -3.45
C ARG A 60 2.05 7.98 -4.62
N LYS A 61 2.56 8.42 -5.78
CA LYS A 61 2.63 7.59 -7.00
C LYS A 61 3.50 6.35 -6.76
N GLU A 62 4.60 6.50 -6.04
CA GLU A 62 5.48 5.38 -5.69
C GLU A 62 4.81 4.43 -4.70
N ALA A 63 4.09 4.95 -3.70
CA ALA A 63 3.31 4.11 -2.79
C ALA A 63 2.25 3.28 -3.54
N ASP A 64 1.48 3.93 -4.42
CA ASP A 64 0.46 3.27 -5.25
C ASP A 64 1.09 2.21 -6.18
N LEU A 65 2.29 2.47 -6.71
CA LEU A 65 3.05 1.54 -7.58
C LEU A 65 3.59 0.33 -6.80
N ILE A 66 4.13 0.55 -5.60
CA ILE A 66 4.62 -0.52 -4.71
C ILE A 66 3.47 -1.45 -4.34
N PHE A 67 2.27 -0.91 -4.09
CA PHE A 67 1.08 -1.71 -3.85
C PHE A 67 0.69 -2.56 -5.06
N SER A 68 0.66 -1.95 -6.25
CA SER A 68 0.41 -2.66 -7.52
C SER A 68 1.36 -3.83 -7.74
N LYS A 69 2.67 -3.59 -7.51
CA LYS A 69 3.71 -4.61 -7.61
C LYS A 69 3.55 -5.70 -6.56
N GLY A 70 3.30 -5.32 -5.30
CA GLY A 70 3.09 -6.27 -4.20
C GLY A 70 1.86 -7.16 -4.40
N MET A 71 0.80 -6.63 -5.03
CA MET A 71 -0.36 -7.44 -5.44
C MET A 71 0.04 -8.47 -6.52
N GLY A 72 0.87 -8.08 -7.48
CA GLY A 72 1.43 -8.97 -8.52
C GLY A 72 2.28 -10.10 -7.93
N ASP A 73 3.21 -9.75 -7.03
CA ASP A 73 4.06 -10.72 -6.33
C ASP A 73 3.25 -11.70 -5.48
N SER A 74 2.05 -11.30 -5.05
CA SER A 74 1.11 -12.13 -4.30
C SER A 74 0.24 -13.04 -5.18
N GLY A 75 0.41 -13.02 -6.51
CA GLY A 75 -0.39 -13.81 -7.44
C GLY A 75 -1.83 -13.30 -7.61
N THR A 76 -2.02 -11.99 -7.48
CA THR A 76 -3.32 -11.33 -7.77
C THR A 76 -3.50 -11.20 -9.28
N SER A 77 -4.72 -11.40 -9.78
CA SER A 77 -4.98 -11.27 -11.22
C SER A 77 -4.76 -9.84 -11.72
N VAL A 78 -4.23 -9.71 -12.95
CA VAL A 78 -3.87 -8.41 -13.56
C VAL A 78 -5.06 -7.45 -13.61
N LEU A 79 -6.28 -7.95 -13.84
CA LEU A 79 -7.49 -7.13 -13.83
C LEU A 79 -7.72 -6.48 -12.44
N LYS A 80 -7.63 -7.27 -11.36
CA LYS A 80 -7.78 -6.76 -10.00
C LYS A 80 -6.71 -5.74 -9.66
N ILE A 81 -5.45 -5.99 -10.06
CA ILE A 81 -4.33 -5.05 -9.87
C ILE A 81 -4.64 -3.70 -10.53
N LYS A 82 -5.10 -3.70 -11.79
CA LYS A 82 -5.44 -2.48 -12.52
C LYS A 82 -6.59 -1.71 -11.87
N ILE A 83 -7.67 -2.39 -11.50
CA ILE A 83 -8.82 -1.76 -10.82
C ILE A 83 -8.37 -1.14 -9.50
N MET A 84 -7.57 -1.86 -8.70
CA MET A 84 -7.09 -1.36 -7.42
C MET A 84 -6.11 -0.20 -7.56
N TYR A 85 -5.22 -0.25 -8.54
CA TYR A 85 -4.32 0.86 -8.84
C TYR A 85 -5.11 2.13 -9.21
N VAL A 86 -6.12 2.03 -10.08
CA VAL A 86 -6.98 3.17 -10.41
C VAL A 86 -7.74 3.67 -9.19
N ALA A 87 -8.28 2.77 -8.36
CA ALA A 87 -9.00 3.14 -7.14
C ALA A 87 -8.12 3.96 -6.18
N VAL A 88 -6.90 3.49 -5.85
CA VAL A 88 -6.00 4.24 -4.96
C VAL A 88 -5.51 5.55 -5.60
N ARG A 89 -5.37 5.60 -6.93
CA ARG A 89 -5.01 6.82 -7.68
C ARG A 89 -6.09 7.89 -7.67
N VAL A 90 -7.37 7.51 -7.68
CA VAL A 90 -8.48 8.47 -7.66
C VAL A 90 -8.83 8.86 -6.22
N PHE A 91 -9.01 7.88 -5.34
CA PHE A 91 -9.55 8.13 -4.00
C PHE A 91 -8.48 8.40 -2.93
N GLY A 92 -7.26 7.88 -3.09
CA GLY A 92 -6.18 8.07 -2.12
C GLY A 92 -5.67 9.51 -1.98
N TYR A 93 -6.06 10.43 -2.88
CA TYR A 93 -5.58 11.82 -2.86
C TYR A 93 -5.94 12.53 -1.55
N TRP A 94 -7.18 12.32 -1.11
CA TRP A 94 -7.74 12.94 0.08
C TRP A 94 -7.10 12.38 1.36
N ALA A 95 -6.86 11.07 1.39
CA ALA A 95 -6.19 10.40 2.51
C ALA A 95 -4.71 10.83 2.63
N TRP A 96 -3.99 10.90 1.49
CA TRP A 96 -2.60 11.33 1.44
C TRP A 96 -2.42 12.78 1.92
N ARG A 97 -3.29 13.70 1.47
CA ARG A 97 -3.23 15.12 1.89
C ARG A 97 -3.57 15.35 3.35
N LYS A 98 -4.45 14.54 3.95
CA LYS A 98 -4.83 14.68 5.37
C LYS A 98 -3.73 14.24 6.34
N ARG A 99 -2.77 13.43 5.88
CA ARG A 99 -1.71 12.86 6.73
C ARG A 99 -0.32 13.45 6.49
N LYS A 100 -0.22 14.53 5.71
CA LYS A 100 1.00 15.30 5.48
C LYS A 100 1.00 16.54 6.36
#